data_AF-A0A4W3JIN3-F1
#
_entry.id   AF-A0A4W3JIN3-F1
#
_cell.length_a   1.000
_cell.length_b   1.000
_cell.length_c   1.000
_cell.angle_alpha   90.00
_cell.angle_beta   90.00
_cell.angle_gamma   90.00
#
_symmetry.space_group_name_H-M   'P 1'
#
loop_
_entity.id
_entity.type
_entity.pdbx_description
1 polymer ?
#
loop_
_entity_poly.entity_id
_entity_poly.type
_entity_poly.pdbx_seq_one_letter_code
_entity_poly.pdbx_strand_id
1 'polypeptide(L)'
;MKINLEQNLKEIAKAADKLQEEGDRSEKNLNQLKTGIDSLAKKLELNTEDFSQFLGWSEGVTNHNILTYLGMIEQRVSELLAARSFLQYKNAERMEKSQGSIQHYLGNSLSKFSTQFEIQPPSACLNFDSDEDEMNEKDIRPLSKNELQKKALKALSTVEDGNSL
;
A
#
# COMPACT_ATOMS: atom_id res chain seq x y z
N MET A 1 28.76 -16.02 44.05
CA MET A 1 28.59 -16.26 42.59
C MET A 1 27.24 -16.89 42.25
N LYS A 2 26.81 -18.00 42.88
CA LYS A 2 25.49 -18.63 42.62
C LYS A 2 24.27 -17.70 42.82
N ILE A 3 24.24 -16.91 43.88
CA ILE A 3 23.11 -16.02 44.22
C ILE A 3 22.87 -14.95 43.14
N ASN A 4 23.94 -14.46 42.50
CA ASN A 4 23.84 -13.43 41.46
C ASN A 4 23.26 -14.00 40.15
N LEU A 5 23.59 -15.25 39.80
CA LEU A 5 23.02 -15.95 38.65
C LEU A 5 21.52 -16.23 38.84
N GLU A 6 21.11 -16.69 40.02
CA GLU A 6 19.69 -16.94 40.31
C GLU A 6 18.86 -15.65 40.28
N GLN A 7 19.40 -14.53 40.78
CA GLN A 7 18.76 -13.22 40.67
C GLN A 7 18.63 -12.76 39.21
N ASN A 8 19.71 -12.85 38.42
CA ASN A 8 19.67 -12.48 37.01
C ASN A 8 18.66 -13.34 36.22
N LEU A 9 18.60 -14.64 36.47
CA LEU A 9 17.62 -15.52 35.83
C LEU A 9 16.18 -15.13 36.18
N LYS A 10 15.93 -14.77 37.44
CA LYS A 10 14.61 -14.33 37.90
C LYS A 10 14.19 -13.01 37.26
N GLU A 11 15.12 -12.08 37.07
CA GLU A 11 14.87 -10.81 36.39
C GLU A 11 14.61 -11.00 34.90
N ILE A 12 15.38 -11.85 34.23
CA ILE A 12 15.18 -12.20 32.81
C ILE A 12 13.83 -12.87 32.62
N ALA A 13 13.45 -13.83 33.46
CA ALA A 13 12.14 -14.50 33.40
C ALA A 13 11.01 -13.48 33.57
N LYS A 14 11.11 -12.59 34.57
CA LYS A 14 10.10 -11.54 34.78
C LYS A 14 10.01 -10.55 33.62
N ALA A 15 11.12 -10.25 32.95
CA ALA A 15 11.13 -9.42 31.76
C ALA A 15 10.47 -10.13 30.57
N ALA A 16 10.75 -11.42 30.37
CA ALA A 16 10.13 -12.23 29.35
C ALA A 16 8.61 -12.34 29.55
N ASP A 17 8.14 -12.59 30.77
CA ASP A 17 6.71 -12.65 31.10
C ASP A 17 5.98 -11.34 30.77
N LYS A 18 6.61 -10.19 31.07
CA LYS A 18 6.05 -8.87 30.74
C LYS A 18 5.96 -8.64 29.24
N LEU A 19 7.00 -8.99 28.49
CA LEU A 19 7.01 -8.85 27.03
C LEU A 19 5.95 -9.76 26.39
N GLN A 20 5.76 -10.97 26.93
CA GLN A 20 4.71 -11.86 26.49
C GLN A 20 3.32 -11.26 26.75
N GLU A 21 3.07 -10.73 27.95
CA GLU A 21 1.80 -10.09 28.29
C GLU A 21 1.49 -8.87 27.38
N GLU A 22 2.51 -8.08 27.06
CA GLU A 22 2.39 -6.94 26.13
C GLU A 22 2.13 -7.40 24.69
N GLY A 23 2.78 -8.48 24.25
CA GLY A 23 2.55 -9.13 22.96
C GLY A 23 1.11 -9.62 22.82
N ASP A 24 0.63 -10.39 23.81
CA ASP A 24 -0.73 -10.92 23.85
C ASP A 24 -1.78 -9.79 23.83
N ARG A 25 -1.49 -8.69 24.54
CA ARG A 25 -2.37 -7.51 24.56
C ARG A 25 -2.41 -6.83 23.18
N SER A 26 -1.25 -6.67 22.54
CA SER A 26 -1.16 -6.07 21.21
C SER A 26 -1.88 -6.92 20.16
N GLU A 27 -1.75 -8.25 20.22
CA GLU A 27 -2.45 -9.17 19.33
C GLU A 27 -3.97 -9.09 19.51
N LYS A 28 -4.46 -9.03 20.76
CA LYS A 28 -5.89 -8.82 21.05
C LYS A 28 -6.43 -7.53 20.44
N ASN A 29 -5.70 -6.41 20.62
CA ASN A 29 -6.09 -5.13 20.04
C ASN A 29 -6.15 -5.21 18.51
N LEU A 30 -5.18 -5.87 17.90
CA LEU A 30 -5.09 -6.00 16.45
C LEU A 30 -6.22 -6.87 15.89
N ASN A 31 -6.62 -7.93 16.58
CA ASN A 31 -7.76 -8.76 16.20
C ASN A 31 -9.10 -8.02 16.35
N GLN A 32 -9.25 -7.19 17.39
CA GLN A 32 -10.40 -6.30 17.52
C GLN A 32 -10.47 -5.29 16.37
N LEU A 33 -9.33 -4.71 15.99
CA LEU A 33 -9.24 -3.78 14.86
C LEU A 33 -9.66 -4.45 13.54
N LYS A 34 -9.15 -5.65 13.24
CA LYS A 34 -9.57 -6.42 12.05
C LYS A 34 -11.08 -6.62 12.00
N THR A 35 -11.67 -7.03 13.13
CA THR A 35 -13.11 -7.29 13.25
C THR A 35 -13.92 -6.00 13.03
N GLY A 36 -13.47 -4.89 13.60
CA GLY A 36 -14.09 -3.58 13.40
C GLY A 36 -14.03 -3.10 11.95
N ILE A 37 -12.88 -3.25 11.32
CA ILE A 37 -12.67 -2.92 9.90
C ILE A 37 -13.58 -3.77 9.01
N ASP A 38 -13.63 -5.09 9.23
CA ASP A 38 -14.51 -5.99 8.46
C ASP A 38 -15.99 -5.60 8.59
N SER A 39 -16.43 -5.24 9.81
CA SER A 39 -17.79 -4.74 10.05
C SER A 39 -18.08 -3.44 9.30
N LEU A 40 -17.14 -2.50 9.28
CA LEU A 40 -17.28 -1.24 8.55
C LEU A 40 -17.29 -1.46 7.04
N ALA A 41 -16.41 -2.31 6.52
CA ALA A 41 -16.35 -2.65 5.11
C ALA A 41 -17.68 -3.22 4.61
N LYS A 42 -18.30 -4.13 5.39
CA LYS A 42 -19.62 -4.68 5.09
C LYS A 42 -20.72 -3.63 5.14
N LYS A 43 -20.72 -2.74 6.15
CA LYS A 43 -21.73 -1.66 6.28
C LYS A 43 -21.65 -0.62 5.17
N LEU A 44 -20.45 -0.36 4.65
CA LEU A 44 -20.20 0.59 3.57
C LEU A 44 -20.35 -0.03 2.19
N GLU A 45 -20.65 -1.33 2.14
CA GLU A 45 -20.77 -2.13 0.90
C GLU A 45 -19.52 -1.96 0.03
N LEU A 46 -18.34 -2.07 0.64
CA LEU A 46 -17.08 -1.95 -0.10
C LEU A 46 -16.93 -3.09 -1.10
N ASN A 47 -16.72 -2.75 -2.38
CA ASN A 47 -16.34 -3.73 -3.37
C ASN A 47 -14.87 -4.12 -3.18
N THR A 48 -14.63 -5.27 -2.54
CA THR A 48 -13.28 -5.80 -2.32
C THR A 48 -12.80 -6.73 -3.43
N GLU A 49 -13.65 -7.04 -4.41
CA GLU A 49 -13.32 -7.97 -5.50
C GLU A 49 -12.14 -7.43 -6.33
N ASP A 50 -12.21 -6.16 -6.74
CA ASP A 50 -11.18 -5.53 -7.57
C ASP A 50 -9.80 -5.63 -6.90
N PHE A 51 -9.70 -5.29 -5.62
CA PHE A 51 -8.42 -5.27 -4.90
C PHE A 51 -7.94 -6.65 -4.44
N SER A 52 -8.84 -7.57 -4.12
CA SER A 52 -8.45 -8.95 -3.80
C SER A 52 -7.81 -9.63 -5.01
N GLN A 53 -8.29 -9.33 -6.22
CA GLN A 53 -7.71 -9.81 -7.48
C GLN A 53 -6.34 -9.16 -7.79
N PHE A 54 -6.19 -7.84 -7.58
CA PHE A 54 -4.92 -7.14 -7.83
C PHE A 54 -3.81 -7.46 -6.84
N LEU A 55 -4.15 -7.67 -5.57
CA LEU A 55 -3.18 -7.87 -4.50
C LEU A 55 -3.03 -9.35 -4.11
N GLY A 56 -3.78 -10.24 -4.76
CA GLY A 56 -3.72 -11.70 -4.56
C GLY A 56 -4.11 -12.12 -3.13
N TRP A 57 -4.96 -11.33 -2.48
CA TRP A 57 -5.30 -11.56 -1.08
C TRP A 57 -6.42 -12.58 -0.94
N SER A 58 -6.29 -13.46 0.04
CA SER A 58 -7.39 -14.30 0.51
C SER A 58 -8.49 -13.43 1.11
N GLU A 59 -9.72 -13.93 1.08
CA GLU A 59 -10.89 -13.25 1.65
C GLU A 59 -10.66 -12.80 3.11
N GLY A 60 -10.98 -11.54 3.41
CA GLY A 60 -10.99 -10.98 4.76
C GLY A 60 -9.82 -10.07 5.14
N VAL A 61 -9.94 -9.48 6.34
CA VAL A 61 -8.96 -8.52 6.88
C VAL A 61 -7.81 -9.25 7.59
N THR A 62 -6.59 -9.05 7.09
CA THR A 62 -5.33 -9.64 7.57
C THR A 62 -4.35 -8.53 7.97
N ASN A 63 -3.28 -8.87 8.69
CA ASN A 63 -2.26 -7.89 9.10
C ASN A 63 -1.69 -7.10 7.92
N HIS A 64 -1.56 -7.74 6.75
CA HIS A 64 -0.95 -7.16 5.56
C HIS A 64 -1.89 -6.19 4.82
N ASN A 65 -3.20 -6.29 5.02
CA ASN A 65 -4.19 -5.52 4.28
C ASN A 65 -5.00 -4.52 5.13
N ILE A 66 -4.80 -4.47 6.45
CA ILE A 66 -5.49 -3.55 7.37
C ILE A 66 -5.46 -2.10 6.86
N LEU A 67 -4.28 -1.61 6.47
CA LEU A 67 -4.11 -0.23 6.01
C LEU A 67 -4.84 0.04 4.69
N THR A 68 -4.85 -0.94 3.80
CA THR A 68 -5.53 -0.85 2.51
C THR A 68 -7.04 -0.83 2.67
N TYR A 69 -7.60 -1.68 3.54
CA TYR A 69 -9.01 -1.62 3.91
C TYR A 69 -9.39 -0.28 4.53
N LEU A 70 -8.55 0.28 5.42
CA LEU A 70 -8.79 1.59 6.01
C LEU A 70 -8.82 2.71 4.96
N GLY A 71 -7.91 2.69 3.99
CA GLY A 71 -7.91 3.65 2.88
C GLY A 71 -9.18 3.57 2.03
N MET A 72 -9.70 2.36 1.76
CA MET A 72 -10.97 2.20 1.04
C MET A 72 -12.16 2.69 1.83
N ILE A 73 -12.20 2.39 3.13
CA ILE A 73 -13.24 2.89 4.05
C ILE A 73 -13.22 4.42 4.03
N GLU A 74 -12.05 5.04 4.15
CA GLU A 74 -11.90 6.49 4.13
C GLU A 74 -12.43 7.08 2.82
N GLN A 75 -11.98 6.56 1.67
CA GLN A 75 -12.46 7.02 0.36
C GLN A 75 -13.98 6.92 0.24
N ARG A 76 -14.56 5.76 0.61
CA ARG A 76 -16.00 5.52 0.50
C ARG A 76 -16.80 6.45 1.41
N VAL A 77 -16.32 6.70 2.63
CA VAL A 77 -16.94 7.64 3.56
C VAL A 77 -16.86 9.07 3.02
N SER A 78 -15.73 9.49 2.44
CA SER A 78 -15.58 10.80 1.81
C SER A 78 -16.56 10.98 0.64
N GLU A 79 -16.73 9.97 -0.21
CA GLU A 79 -17.69 9.99 -1.31
C GLU A 79 -19.13 10.15 -0.82
N LEU A 80 -19.53 9.37 0.19
CA LEU A 80 -20.88 9.44 0.78
C LEU A 80 -21.13 10.80 1.43
N LEU A 81 -20.13 11.36 2.12
CA LEU A 81 -20.23 12.70 2.71
C LEU A 81 -20.37 13.77 1.62
N ALA A 82 -19.60 13.66 0.53
CA ALA A 82 -19.71 14.56 -0.61
C ALA A 82 -21.09 14.48 -1.28
N ALA A 83 -21.62 13.27 -1.51
CA ALA A 83 -22.96 13.08 -2.06
C ALA A 83 -24.04 13.69 -1.16
N ARG A 84 -23.94 13.48 0.16
CA ARG A 84 -24.86 14.09 1.14
C ARG A 84 -24.76 15.61 1.12
N SER A 85 -23.56 16.16 1.03
CA SER A 85 -23.33 17.61 0.97
C SER A 85 -23.97 18.23 -0.28
N PHE A 86 -23.81 17.59 -1.43
CA PHE A 86 -24.40 18.00 -2.70
C PHE A 86 -25.94 17.97 -2.65
N LEU A 87 -26.53 16.91 -2.08
CA LEU A 87 -27.98 16.83 -1.91
C LEU A 87 -28.51 17.94 -1.00
N GLN A 88 -27.82 18.24 0.09
CA GLN A 88 -28.17 19.35 0.99
C GLN A 88 -28.08 20.70 0.27
N TYR A 89 -27.02 20.93 -0.50
CA TYR A 89 -26.86 22.14 -1.31
C TYR A 89 -28.01 22.29 -2.31
N LYS A 90 -28.33 21.25 -3.10
CA LYS A 90 -29.44 21.27 -4.07
C LYS A 90 -30.80 21.51 -3.41
N ASN A 91 -31.01 20.96 -2.22
CA ASN A 91 -32.24 21.18 -1.46
C ASN A 91 -32.31 22.59 -0.87
N ALA A 92 -31.17 23.15 -0.43
CA ALA A 92 -31.07 24.53 0.06
C ALA A 92 -31.26 25.54 -1.08
N GLU A 93 -30.67 25.30 -2.25
CA GLU A 93 -30.83 26.13 -3.46
C GLU A 93 -32.30 26.20 -3.93
N ARG A 94 -33.08 25.13 -3.69
CA ARG A 94 -34.54 25.11 -3.91
C ARG A 94 -35.34 25.88 -2.87
N MET A 95 -34.79 26.19 -1.69
CA MET A 95 -35.50 26.82 -0.58
C MET A 95 -35.07 28.27 -0.32
N GLU A 96 -33.84 28.69 -0.64
CA GLU A 96 -33.43 30.10 -0.64
C GLU A 96 -32.05 30.30 -1.28
N LYS A 97 -31.78 31.50 -1.80
CA LYS A 97 -30.45 31.98 -2.26
C LYS A 97 -29.47 32.12 -1.08
N SER A 98 -29.18 31.04 -0.35
CA SER A 98 -28.28 31.08 0.80
C SER A 98 -26.83 30.86 0.37
N GLN A 99 -26.01 31.84 0.71
CA GLN A 99 -24.61 32.06 0.33
C GLN A 99 -23.61 31.09 0.98
N GLY A 100 -23.92 29.80 1.08
CA GLY A 100 -23.00 28.80 1.58
C GLY A 100 -22.19 28.19 0.44
N SER A 101 -20.87 28.41 0.41
CA SER A 101 -20.00 27.68 -0.53
C SER A 101 -20.10 26.17 -0.29
N ILE A 102 -20.01 25.36 -1.36
CA ILE A 102 -20.05 23.90 -1.29
C ILE A 102 -19.04 23.34 -0.26
N GLN A 103 -17.92 24.04 -0.02
CA GLN A 103 -16.94 23.71 1.02
C GLN A 103 -17.51 23.68 2.45
N HIS A 104 -18.47 24.53 2.78
CA HIS A 104 -19.13 24.51 4.09
C HIS A 104 -19.98 23.24 4.27
N TYR A 105 -20.63 22.78 3.20
CA TYR A 105 -21.44 21.56 3.23
C TYR A 105 -20.60 20.28 3.16
N LEU A 106 -19.44 20.33 2.51
CA LEU A 106 -18.48 19.21 2.45
C LEU A 106 -17.82 18.90 3.80
N GLY A 107 -18.06 19.71 4.85
CA GLY A 107 -17.41 19.54 6.15
C GLY A 107 -15.90 19.66 6.06
N ASN A 108 -15.39 20.36 5.04
CA ASN A 108 -13.98 20.42 4.70
C ASN A 108 -13.23 21.42 5.61
N SER A 109 -13.40 21.30 6.92
CA SER A 109 -12.45 21.74 7.94
C SER A 109 -11.46 20.63 8.33
N LEU A 110 -11.61 19.43 7.76
CA LEU A 110 -10.57 18.40 7.89
C LEU A 110 -9.30 18.94 7.24
N SER A 111 -8.36 19.34 8.10
CA SER A 111 -6.95 19.47 7.78
C SER A 111 -6.63 18.31 6.85
N LYS A 112 -6.36 18.60 5.58
CA LYS A 112 -5.79 17.61 4.66
C LYS A 112 -4.65 17.00 5.45
N PHE A 113 -4.77 15.75 5.87
CA PHE A 113 -3.62 15.07 6.44
C PHE A 113 -2.55 15.26 5.39
N SER A 114 -1.48 15.94 5.77
CA SER A 114 -0.32 16.09 4.93
C SER A 114 0.18 14.68 4.71
N THR A 115 -0.28 14.02 3.65
CA THR A 115 0.35 12.84 3.07
C THR A 115 1.64 13.30 2.43
N GLN A 116 2.55 13.84 3.26
CA GLN A 116 3.98 13.80 3.03
C GLN A 116 4.45 12.39 3.39
N PHE A 117 3.91 11.38 2.72
CA PHE A 117 4.62 10.13 2.58
C PHE A 117 5.46 10.31 1.33
N GLU A 118 6.76 10.52 1.52
CA GLU A 118 7.72 10.40 0.44
C GLU A 118 7.73 8.91 0.06
N ILE A 119 6.87 8.56 -0.90
CA ILE A 119 6.87 7.22 -1.48
C ILE A 119 8.18 7.11 -2.25
N GLN A 120 9.20 6.57 -1.60
CA GLN A 120 10.41 6.18 -2.30
C GLN A 120 10.02 5.06 -3.27
N PRO A 121 10.11 5.28 -4.59
CA PRO A 121 9.92 4.18 -5.52
C PRO A 121 10.96 3.09 -5.20
N PRO A 122 10.60 1.80 -5.28
CA PRO A 122 11.59 0.75 -5.17
C PRO A 122 12.70 1.02 -6.19
N SER A 123 13.95 1.07 -5.70
CA SER A 123 15.11 1.26 -6.57
C SER A 123 15.07 0.20 -7.68
N ALA A 124 15.13 0.64 -8.94
CA ALA A 124 15.28 -0.26 -10.08
C ALA A 124 16.65 -0.97 -10.11
N CYS A 125 17.53 -0.64 -9.17
CA CYS A 125 18.77 -1.34 -8.93
C CYS A 125 18.48 -2.57 -8.08
N LEU A 126 18.26 -3.71 -8.73
CA LEU A 126 18.46 -5.01 -8.12
C LEU A 126 19.90 -5.01 -7.60
N ASN A 127 20.08 -5.03 -6.28
CA ASN A 127 21.37 -5.39 -5.69
C ASN A 127 21.63 -6.84 -6.06
N PHE A 128 22.23 -7.04 -7.24
CA PHE A 128 22.87 -8.30 -7.59
C PHE A 128 24.08 -8.42 -6.65
N ASP A 129 23.83 -9.02 -5.49
CA ASP A 129 24.86 -9.68 -4.71
C ASP A 129 25.23 -10.95 -5.47
N SER A 130 26.13 -10.82 -6.44
CA SER A 130 26.72 -11.96 -7.13
C SER A 130 27.99 -11.50 -7.82
N ASP A 131 29.10 -11.88 -7.19
CA ASP A 131 30.38 -12.26 -7.79
C ASP A 131 30.69 -11.70 -9.18
N GLU A 132 31.70 -10.83 -9.19
CA GLU A 132 32.55 -10.39 -10.30
C GLU A 132 32.34 -11.10 -11.66
N ASP A 133 31.38 -10.62 -12.42
CA ASP A 133 31.54 -10.38 -13.85
C ASP A 133 31.14 -8.92 -14.06
N GLU A 134 32.09 -8.04 -14.41
CA GLU A 134 31.81 -6.65 -14.81
C GLU A 134 30.91 -6.65 -16.06
N MET A 135 29.61 -6.81 -15.84
CA MET A 135 28.60 -6.60 -16.87
C MET A 135 28.69 -5.13 -17.25
N ASN A 136 29.20 -4.85 -18.45
CA ASN A 136 29.36 -3.49 -18.95
C ASN A 136 28.01 -2.77 -18.84
N GLU A 137 28.01 -1.51 -18.38
CA GLU A 137 26.81 -0.67 -18.27
C GLU A 137 25.98 -0.60 -19.58
N LYS A 138 26.65 -0.84 -20.71
CA LYS A 138 26.04 -0.94 -22.04
C LYS A 138 25.10 -2.14 -22.23
N ASP A 139 25.30 -3.23 -21.48
CA ASP A 139 24.53 -4.47 -21.58
C ASP A 139 23.29 -4.46 -20.67
N ILE A 140 23.28 -3.61 -19.64
CA ILE A 140 22.21 -3.52 -18.64
C ILE A 140 21.18 -2.45 -19.01
N ARG A 141 21.61 -1.41 -19.74
CA ARG A 141 20.72 -0.31 -20.14
C ARG A 141 19.82 -0.70 -21.32
N PRO A 142 18.60 -0.15 -21.42
CA PRO A 142 17.75 -0.37 -22.58
C PRO A 142 18.41 0.15 -23.87
N LEU A 143 18.23 -0.61 -24.96
CA LEU A 143 18.78 -0.27 -26.28
C LEU A 143 18.22 1.06 -26.80
N SER A 144 19.10 1.90 -27.35
CA SER A 144 18.66 3.08 -28.09
C SER A 144 17.97 2.68 -29.40
N LYS A 145 17.06 3.52 -29.91
CA LYS A 145 16.37 3.31 -31.21
C LYS A 145 17.34 2.98 -32.34
N ASN A 146 18.49 3.65 -32.39
CA ASN A 146 19.51 3.43 -33.42
C ASN A 146 20.24 2.09 -33.24
N GLU A 147 20.49 1.66 -31.99
CA GLU A 147 21.14 0.38 -31.68
C GLU A 147 20.21 -0.79 -32.01
N LEU A 148 18.91 -0.65 -31.72
CA LEU A 148 17.89 -1.62 -32.07
C LEU A 148 17.76 -1.78 -33.59
N GLN A 149 17.73 -0.69 -34.35
CA GLN A 149 17.71 -0.73 -35.82
C GLN A 149 18.94 -1.44 -36.38
N LYS A 150 20.14 -1.14 -35.87
CA LYS A 150 21.36 -1.84 -36.28
C LYS A 150 21.33 -3.33 -35.95
N LYS A 151 20.83 -3.70 -34.77
CA LYS A 151 20.71 -5.11 -34.35
C LYS A 151 19.72 -5.87 -35.22
N ALA A 152 18.59 -5.25 -35.60
CA ALA A 152 17.61 -5.83 -36.52
C ALA A 152 18.19 -6.04 -37.93
N LEU A 153 18.91 -5.05 -38.48
CA LEU A 153 19.57 -5.17 -39.77
C LEU A 153 20.65 -6.26 -39.77
N LYS A 154 21.45 -6.35 -38.71
CA LYS A 154 22.45 -7.41 -38.56
C LYS A 154 21.80 -8.81 -38.50
N ALA A 155 20.70 -8.94 -37.77
CA ALA A 155 19.95 -10.20 -37.68
C ALA A 155 19.40 -10.64 -39.05
N LEU A 156 18.92 -9.70 -39.88
CA LEU A 156 18.47 -9.98 -41.24
C LEU A 156 19.63 -10.43 -42.15
N SER A 157 20.79 -9.78 -42.10
CA SER A 157 21.96 -10.20 -42.90
C SER A 157 22.48 -11.58 -42.51
N THR A 158 22.46 -11.94 -41.21
CA THR A 158 22.88 -13.29 -40.77
C THR A 158 21.89 -14.39 -41.19
N VAL A 159 20.63 -14.05 -41.48
CA VAL A 159 19.64 -15.00 -42.00
C VAL A 159 19.83 -15.24 -43.49
N GLU A 160 20.31 -14.25 -44.25
CA GLU A 160 20.59 -14.40 -45.69
C GLU A 160 21.85 -15.26 -45.96
N ASP A 161 22.90 -15.12 -45.14
CA ASP A 161 24.11 -15.94 -45.26
C ASP A 161 23.91 -17.41 -44.83
N GLY A 162 22.86 -17.69 -44.04
CA GLY A 162 22.50 -19.05 -43.59
C GLY A 162 21.57 -19.83 -44.52
N ASN A 163 21.10 -19.22 -45.61
CA ASN A 163 20.14 -19.83 -46.55
C ASN A 163 20.72 -20.06 -47.96
N SER A 164 22.06 -20.06 -48.07
CA SER A 164 22.79 -20.53 -49.25
C SER A 164 23.47 -21.87 -48.95
N LEU A 165 22.69 -22.95 -49.01
CA LEU A 165 23.15 -24.33 -49.19
C LEU A 165 22.27 -24.99 -50.25
#